data_AF-A0AAQ4ERS3-F1
#
_entry.id   AF-A0AAQ4ERS3-F1
#
_cell.length_a   1.000
_cell.length_b   1.000
_cell.length_c   1.000
_cell.angle_alpha   90.00
_cell.angle_beta   90.00
_cell.angle_gamma   90.00
#
_symmetry.space_group_name_H-M   'P 1'
#
loop_
_entity.id
_entity.type
_entity.pdbx_description
1 polymer ?
#
loop_
_entity_poly.entity_id
_entity_poly.type
_entity_poly.pdbx_seq_one_letter_code
_entity_poly.pdbx_strand_id
1 'polypeptide(L)'
;MRGKYRPQLLDLVRINTELAVKSTSKKAFRKLPNLSGAITALTNLKGIGPATASAILAAAFPEQAPYMADESMLSTPGVEATDYTLAEYLNYAERIKTCTEQLAKK
;
A
#
# COMPACT_ATOMS: atom_id res chain seq x y z
N MET A 1 -16.70 7.82 7.05
CA MET A 1 -16.91 8.68 5.86
C MET A 1 -16.79 7.80 4.62
N ARG A 2 -17.70 7.86 3.64
CA ARG A 2 -17.49 7.13 2.37
C ARG A 2 -16.52 7.93 1.51
N GLY A 3 -15.45 7.29 1.05
CA GLY A 3 -14.50 7.90 0.12
C GLY A 3 -15.21 8.47 -1.12
N LYS A 4 -14.62 9.52 -1.70
CA LYS A 4 -15.15 10.15 -2.92
C LYS A 4 -15.23 9.12 -4.03
N TYR A 5 -16.42 8.89 -4.59
CA TYR A 5 -16.59 7.99 -5.73
C TYR A 5 -15.82 8.53 -6.95
N ARG A 6 -14.94 7.71 -7.52
CA ARG A 6 -14.04 8.06 -8.63
C ARG A 6 -14.14 7.00 -9.74
N PRO A 7 -15.21 7.00 -10.55
CA PRO A 7 -15.46 5.95 -11.55
C PRO A 7 -14.32 5.83 -12.57
N GLN A 8 -13.66 6.95 -12.89
CA GLN A 8 -12.52 7.01 -13.82
C GLN A 8 -11.32 6.14 -13.38
N LEU A 9 -11.20 5.80 -12.09
CA LEU A 9 -10.14 4.91 -11.63
C LEU A 9 -10.29 3.50 -12.21
N LEU A 10 -11.54 3.01 -12.35
CA LEU A 10 -11.79 1.70 -12.95
C LEU A 10 -11.36 1.68 -14.42
N ASP A 11 -11.62 2.75 -15.16
CA ASP A 11 -11.20 2.87 -16.56
C ASP A 11 -9.67 2.89 -16.68
N LEU A 12 -8.97 3.60 -15.79
CA LEU A 12 -7.50 3.57 -15.73
C LEU A 12 -6.96 2.18 -15.44
N VAL A 13 -7.55 1.46 -14.48
CA VAL A 13 -7.11 0.10 -14.13
C VAL A 13 -7.29 -0.86 -15.30
N ARG A 14 -8.40 -0.75 -16.05
CA ARG A 14 -8.72 -1.60 -17.21
C ARG A 14 -7.74 -1.46 -18.38
N ILE A 15 -7.03 -0.33 -18.48
CA ILE A 15 -6.03 -0.10 -19.53
C ILE A 15 -4.75 -0.92 -19.31
N ASN A 16 -4.48 -1.37 -18.07
CA ASN A 16 -3.28 -2.18 -17.80
C ASN A 16 -3.42 -3.56 -18.44
N THR A 17 -2.45 -3.94 -19.29
CA THR A 17 -2.42 -5.26 -19.91
C THR A 17 -2.00 -6.34 -18.91
N GLU A 18 -2.40 -7.59 -19.15
CA GLU A 18 -2.00 -8.73 -18.31
C GLU A 18 -0.47 -8.83 -18.16
N LEU A 19 0.26 -8.63 -19.26
CA LEU A 19 1.73 -8.62 -19.27
C LEU A 19 2.30 -7.53 -18.36
N ALA A 20 1.76 -6.31 -18.43
CA ALA A 20 2.20 -5.19 -17.61
C ALA A 20 1.93 -5.47 -16.12
N VAL A 21 0.74 -5.96 -15.78
CA VAL A 21 0.37 -6.34 -14.41
C VAL A 21 1.33 -7.42 -13.89
N LYS A 22 1.47 -8.54 -14.61
CA LYS A 22 2.32 -9.67 -14.20
C LYS A 22 3.78 -9.28 -14.03
N SER A 23 4.33 -8.49 -14.95
CA SER A 23 5.71 -7.99 -14.87
C SER A 23 5.90 -7.05 -13.67
N THR A 24 4.99 -6.09 -13.49
CA THR A 24 5.06 -5.09 -12.44
C THR A 24 4.91 -5.71 -11.05
N SER A 25 3.94 -6.61 -10.87
CA SER A 25 3.74 -7.35 -9.62
C SER A 25 4.99 -8.18 -9.25
N LYS A 26 5.54 -8.96 -10.19
CA LYS A 26 6.80 -9.70 -9.95
C LYS A 26 7.95 -8.78 -9.56
N LYS A 27 8.09 -7.63 -10.23
CA LYS A 27 9.12 -6.62 -9.91
C LYS A 27 8.92 -6.04 -8.52
N ALA A 28 7.68 -5.73 -8.13
CA ALA A 28 7.35 -5.19 -6.82
C ALA A 28 7.63 -6.19 -5.70
N PHE A 29 7.20 -7.44 -5.88
CA PHE A 29 7.35 -8.49 -4.85
C PHE A 29 8.82 -8.81 -4.57
N ARG A 30 9.67 -8.81 -5.61
CA ARG A 30 11.13 -8.98 -5.45
C ARG A 30 11.82 -7.85 -4.71
N LYS A 31 11.17 -6.70 -4.51
CA LYS A 31 11.74 -5.57 -3.78
C LYS A 31 11.57 -5.70 -2.27
N LEU A 32 10.71 -6.59 -1.78
CA LEU A 32 10.57 -6.78 -0.34
C LEU A 32 11.88 -7.30 0.28
N PRO A 33 12.25 -6.82 1.49
CA PRO A 33 11.45 -6.02 2.42
C PRO A 33 11.47 -4.49 2.17
N ASN A 34 12.05 -4.01 1.06
CA ASN A 34 12.01 -2.58 0.70
C ASN A 34 10.61 -2.16 0.22
N LEU A 35 9.78 -1.76 1.19
CA LEU A 35 8.42 -1.26 1.00
C LEU A 35 8.35 -0.05 0.06
N SER A 36 9.27 0.91 0.19
CA SER A 36 9.31 2.11 -0.66
C SER A 36 9.43 1.73 -2.13
N GLY A 37 10.35 0.81 -2.43
CA GLY A 37 10.55 0.30 -3.77
C GLY A 37 9.37 -0.53 -4.27
N ALA A 38 8.77 -1.36 -3.42
CA ALA A 38 7.64 -2.22 -3.79
C ALA A 38 6.39 -1.41 -4.15
N ILE A 39 6.03 -0.42 -3.34
CA ILE A 39 4.92 0.50 -3.63
C ILE A 39 5.21 1.29 -4.91
N THR A 40 6.38 1.91 -5.02
CA THR A 40 6.77 2.68 -6.22
C THR A 40 6.72 1.83 -7.50
N ALA A 41 7.04 0.54 -7.41
CA ALA A 41 6.91 -0.36 -8.54
C ALA A 41 5.44 -0.55 -8.95
N LEU A 42 4.54 -0.83 -7.99
CA LEU A 42 3.11 -1.03 -8.25
C LEU A 42 2.38 0.23 -8.73
N THR A 43 2.77 1.42 -8.24
CA THR A 43 2.16 2.69 -8.67
C THR A 43 2.48 3.07 -10.12
N ASN A 44 3.31 2.30 -10.82
CA ASN A 44 3.48 2.45 -12.27
C ASN A 44 2.27 1.90 -13.07
N LEU A 45 1.43 1.07 -12.46
CA LEU A 45 0.16 0.65 -13.05
C LEU A 45 -0.84 1.81 -13.01
N LYS A 46 -1.56 2.00 -14.11
CA LYS A 46 -2.57 3.06 -14.22
C LYS A 46 -3.71 2.82 -13.22
N GLY A 47 -4.11 3.85 -12.50
CA GLY A 47 -5.18 3.78 -11.50
C GLY A 47 -4.76 3.15 -10.16
N ILE A 48 -3.47 2.80 -9.97
CA ILE A 48 -2.95 2.22 -8.73
C ILE A 48 -2.15 3.30 -7.98
N GLY A 49 -2.66 3.74 -6.83
CA GLY A 49 -1.94 4.60 -5.89
C GLY A 49 -1.34 3.84 -4.71
N PRO A 50 -0.65 4.51 -3.77
CA PRO A 50 -0.05 3.89 -2.58
C PRO A 50 -1.04 3.04 -1.77
N ALA A 51 -2.27 3.51 -1.56
CA ALA A 51 -3.30 2.76 -0.86
C ALA A 51 -3.60 1.40 -1.53
N THR A 52 -3.88 1.40 -2.84
CA THR A 52 -4.17 0.18 -3.59
C THR A 52 -2.93 -0.72 -3.72
N ALA A 53 -1.75 -0.13 -3.91
CA ALA A 53 -0.49 -0.87 -3.92
C ALA A 53 -0.24 -1.57 -2.58
N SER A 54 -0.51 -0.92 -1.45
CA SER A 54 -0.39 -1.51 -0.12
C SER A 54 -1.38 -2.66 0.10
N ALA A 55 -2.62 -2.55 -0.40
CA ALA A 55 -3.57 -3.66 -0.38
C ALA A 55 -3.06 -4.89 -1.16
N ILE A 56 -2.49 -4.68 -2.34
CA ILE A 56 -1.89 -5.76 -3.14
C ILE A 56 -0.74 -6.42 -2.39
N LEU A 57 0.14 -5.63 -1.76
CA LEU A 57 1.26 -6.16 -0.99
C LEU A 57 0.80 -6.87 0.27
N ALA A 58 -0.15 -6.33 1.02
CA ALA A 58 -0.70 -6.93 2.23
C ALA A 58 -1.38 -8.27 1.94
N ALA A 59 -2.07 -8.40 0.80
CA ALA A 59 -2.66 -9.67 0.38
C ALA A 59 -1.62 -10.75 0.06
N ALA A 60 -0.45 -10.36 -0.44
CA ALA A 60 0.61 -11.31 -0.84
C ALA A 60 1.67 -11.56 0.25
N PHE A 61 1.94 -10.56 1.10
CA PHE A 61 3.00 -10.55 2.11
C PHE A 61 2.54 -9.82 3.39
N PRO A 62 1.51 -10.34 4.09
CA PRO A 62 0.91 -9.67 5.24
C PRO A 62 1.90 -9.39 6.39
N GLU A 63 2.90 -10.27 6.57
CA GLU A 63 3.95 -10.12 7.58
C GLU A 63 4.93 -8.96 7.29
N GLN A 64 4.96 -8.46 6.05
CA GLN A 64 5.93 -7.45 5.63
C GLN A 64 5.29 -6.11 5.26
N ALA A 65 4.03 -6.11 4.82
CA ALA A 65 3.36 -4.93 4.31
C ALA A 65 1.97 -4.76 4.94
N PRO A 66 1.75 -3.71 5.75
CA PRO A 66 0.42 -3.41 6.26
C PRO A 66 -0.44 -2.73 5.18
N TYR A 67 -1.76 -2.83 5.31
CA TYR A 67 -2.70 -2.18 4.40
C TYR A 67 -3.00 -0.73 4.84
N MET A 68 -2.74 0.23 3.95
CA MET A 68 -3.05 1.66 4.14
C MET A 68 -4.55 1.95 3.95
N ALA A 69 -5.39 1.44 4.86
CA ALA A 69 -6.81 1.78 4.94
C ALA A 69 -7.02 3.03 5.81
N ASP A 70 -8.05 3.82 5.50
CA ASP A 70 -8.39 5.04 6.25
C ASP A 70 -8.58 4.75 7.74
N GLU A 71 -9.35 3.70 8.06
CA GLU A 71 -9.64 3.31 9.43
C GLU A 71 -8.37 2.90 10.18
N SER A 72 -7.45 2.20 9.50
CA SER A 72 -6.18 1.76 10.09
C SER A 72 -5.21 2.91 10.30
N MET A 73 -5.13 3.84 9.34
CA MET A 73 -4.30 5.05 9.42
C MET A 73 -4.76 5.95 10.57
N LEU A 74 -6.06 6.29 10.60
CA LEU A 74 -6.66 7.15 11.63
C LEU A 74 -6.59 6.56 13.04
N SER A 75 -6.54 5.23 13.15
CA SER A 75 -6.41 4.55 14.44
C SER A 75 -4.95 4.42 14.92
N THR A 76 -3.97 4.80 14.10
CA THR A 76 -2.55 4.64 14.42
C THR A 76 -1.99 5.92 15.03
N PRO A 77 -1.51 5.90 16.30
CA PRO A 77 -0.91 7.07 16.93
C PRO A 77 0.28 7.62 16.14
N GLY A 78 0.34 8.94 15.95
CA GLY A 78 1.40 9.61 15.18
C GLY A 78 1.26 9.50 13.66
N VAL A 79 0.08 9.09 13.17
CA VAL A 79 -0.31 9.12 11.76
C VAL A 79 -1.52 10.05 11.64
N GLU A 80 -1.30 11.30 11.24
CA GLU A 80 -2.36 12.33 11.21
C GLU A 80 -2.85 12.68 9.80
N ALA A 81 -2.25 12.07 8.78
CA ALA A 81 -2.48 12.46 7.40
C ALA A 81 -3.29 11.41 6.64
N THR A 82 -4.20 11.92 5.80
CA THR A 82 -5.12 11.17 4.93
C THR A 82 -4.70 11.26 3.47
N ASP A 83 -3.52 11.84 3.19
CA ASP A 83 -3.05 12.03 1.84
C ASP A 83 -2.33 10.75 1.43
N TYR A 84 -2.93 9.95 0.56
CA TYR A 84 -2.43 8.64 0.12
C TYR A 84 -1.08 8.70 -0.63
N THR A 85 -0.02 9.13 0.05
CA THR A 85 1.33 9.36 -0.43
C THR A 85 2.24 8.23 0.03
N LEU A 86 3.38 8.09 -0.64
CA LEU A 86 4.37 7.10 -0.25
C LEU A 86 4.97 7.40 1.12
N ALA A 87 5.21 8.66 1.45
CA ALA A 87 5.80 9.06 2.72
C ALA A 87 4.90 8.69 3.91
N GLU A 88 3.59 8.95 3.80
CA GLU A 88 2.62 8.58 4.82
C GLU A 88 2.49 7.07 4.98
N TYR A 89 2.49 6.33 3.86
CA TYR A 89 2.52 4.87 3.92
C TYR A 89 3.74 4.35 4.68
N LEU A 90 4.93 4.91 4.45
CA LEU A 90 6.15 4.48 5.12
C LEU A 90 6.14 4.81 6.62
N ASN A 91 5.67 6.00 7.00
CA ASN A 91 5.47 6.36 8.42
C ASN A 91 4.48 5.38 9.08
N TYR A 92 3.34 5.13 8.45
CA TYR A 92 2.35 4.17 8.94
C TYR A 92 2.93 2.77 9.09
N ALA A 93 3.63 2.26 8.08
CA ALA A 93 4.22 0.93 8.12
C ALA A 93 5.26 0.78 9.25
N GLU A 94 6.04 1.83 9.52
CA GLU A 94 6.96 1.86 10.65
C GLU A 94 6.23 1.83 12.00
N ARG A 95 5.13 2.57 12.15
CA ARG A 95 4.30 2.56 13.38
C ARG A 95 3.68 1.19 13.63
N ILE A 96 3.13 0.56 12.60
CA ILE A 96 2.58 -0.80 12.69
C ILE A 96 3.67 -1.79 13.08
N LYS A 97 4.82 -1.76 12.40
CA LYS A 97 5.95 -2.64 12.73
C LYS A 97 6.37 -2.48 14.19
N THR A 98 6.55 -1.26 14.66
CA THR A 98 6.91 -0.97 16.05
C THR A 98 5.88 -1.53 17.03
N CYS A 99 4.58 -1.36 16.74
CA CYS A 99 3.51 -1.92 17.56
C CYS A 99 3.55 -3.45 17.59
N THR A 100 3.72 -4.10 16.44
CA THR A 100 3.82 -5.57 16.37
C THR A 100 5.03 -6.12 17.15
N GLU A 101 6.18 -5.44 17.08
CA GLU A 101 7.37 -5.83 17.85
C GLU A 101 7.18 -5.65 19.36
N GLN A 102 6.42 -4.63 19.80
CA GLN A 102 6.08 -4.44 21.21
C GLN A 102 5.12 -5.51 21.71
N LEU A 103 4.12 -5.88 20.91
CA LEU A 103 3.16 -6.92 21.25
C LEU A 103 3.81 -8.30 21.28
N ALA A 104 4.77 -8.59 20.38
CA ALA A 104 5.49 -9.86 20.36
C ALA A 104 6.45 -10.06 21.55
N LYS A 105 6.78 -9.00 22.29
CA LYS A 105 7.62 -9.05 23.50
C LYS A 105 6.82 -9.25 24.79
N LYS A 106 5.49 -9.19 24.72
CA LYS A 106 4.58 -9.51 25.84
C LYS A 106 4.17 -10.97 25.80
#